data_AF-W2M372-F1
#
_entry.id   AF-W2M372-F1
#
_cell.length_a   1.000
_cell.length_b   1.000
_cell.length_c   1.000
_cell.angle_alpha   90.00
_cell.angle_beta   90.00
_cell.angle_gamma   90.00
#
_symmetry.space_group_name_H-M   'P 1'
#
loop_
_entity.id
_entity.type
_entity.pdbx_description
1 polymer ?
#
loop_
_entity_poly.entity_id
_entity_poly.type
_entity_poly.pdbx_seq_one_letter_code
_entity_poly.pdbx_strand_id
1 'polypeptide(L)'
;MKYWVSLKKSDKYVMEKLGLQGLQGQALRTHPKYKTLEKFWYKRESSELDDWFNEGLTLYGAWTRLKLDKVPSAQVMKTNEYKIYVHYVKKYDSMVYNFKNGIWQPPIEFGGTDAEIFAKVQVWAAANRPRWYVKEMLELDGLSKSELVANKFYKKFLDLTGKKP
;
A
#
# COMPACT_ATOMS: atom_id res chain seq x y z
N MET A 1 -23.34 -0.38 1.54
CA MET A 1 -21.86 -0.46 1.72
C MET A 1 -21.35 0.43 2.84
N LYS A 2 -21.51 1.77 2.74
CA LYS A 2 -21.07 2.71 3.80
C LYS A 2 -21.51 2.27 5.21
N TYR A 3 -22.81 1.94 5.37
CA TYR A 3 -23.39 1.43 6.62
C TYR A 3 -22.67 0.18 7.19
N TRP A 4 -22.29 -0.80 6.36
CA TRP A 4 -21.64 -2.01 6.85
C TRP A 4 -20.23 -1.75 7.37
N VAL A 5 -19.49 -0.88 6.67
CA VAL A 5 -18.13 -0.49 7.05
C VAL A 5 -18.15 0.38 8.31
N SER A 6 -19.01 1.41 8.35
CA SER A 6 -19.09 2.34 9.48
C SER A 6 -19.48 1.65 10.79
N LEU A 7 -20.31 0.62 10.72
CA LEU A 7 -20.71 -0.18 11.88
C LEU A 7 -19.85 -1.44 12.09
N LYS A 8 -18.68 -1.51 11.43
CA LYS A 8 -17.71 -2.61 11.57
C LYS A 8 -18.35 -3.99 11.50
N LYS A 9 -19.28 -4.19 10.55
CA LYS A 9 -19.99 -5.48 10.41
C LYS A 9 -19.00 -6.59 10.04
N SER A 10 -19.24 -7.79 10.54
CA SER A 10 -18.37 -8.95 10.29
C SER A 10 -18.61 -9.54 8.89
N ASP A 11 -17.63 -10.30 8.39
CA ASP A 11 -17.78 -11.08 7.15
C ASP A 11 -18.97 -12.01 7.23
N LYS A 12 -19.16 -12.70 8.37
CA LYS A 12 -20.32 -13.56 8.62
C LYS A 12 -21.63 -12.81 8.40
N TYR A 13 -21.79 -11.63 9.00
CA TYR A 13 -23.00 -10.82 8.87
C TYR A 13 -23.24 -10.40 7.41
N VAL A 14 -22.20 -9.93 6.71
CA VAL A 14 -22.33 -9.48 5.33
C VAL A 14 -22.63 -10.65 4.40
N MET A 15 -21.97 -11.80 4.60
CA MET A 15 -22.23 -13.02 3.83
C MET A 15 -23.66 -13.52 4.03
N GLU A 16 -24.18 -13.51 5.26
CA GLU A 16 -25.57 -13.85 5.56
C GLU A 16 -26.54 -12.92 4.82
N LYS A 17 -26.34 -11.59 4.91
CA LYS A 17 -27.19 -10.61 4.20
C LYS A 17 -27.10 -10.71 2.68
N LEU A 18 -25.98 -11.22 2.16
CA LEU A 18 -25.81 -11.47 0.74
C LEU A 18 -26.31 -12.86 0.32
N GLY A 19 -26.74 -13.73 1.25
CA GLY A 19 -27.11 -15.11 0.95
C GLY A 19 -25.93 -15.97 0.49
N LEU A 20 -24.72 -15.64 0.94
CA LEU A 20 -23.47 -16.34 0.63
C LEU A 20 -23.05 -17.31 1.73
N GLN A 21 -23.86 -17.45 2.79
CA GLN A 21 -23.54 -18.30 3.92
C GLN A 21 -23.37 -19.76 3.48
N GLY A 22 -22.29 -20.40 3.92
CA GLY A 22 -21.96 -21.78 3.55
C GLY A 22 -21.28 -21.93 2.18
N LEU A 23 -21.27 -20.90 1.33
CA LEU A 23 -20.53 -20.95 0.07
C LEU A 23 -19.03 -20.75 0.30
N GLN A 24 -18.20 -21.55 -0.36
CA GLN A 24 -16.74 -21.48 -0.31
C GLN A 24 -16.13 -21.76 -1.69
N GLY A 25 -14.82 -21.48 -1.82
CA GLY A 25 -14.05 -21.80 -3.02
C GLY A 25 -14.68 -21.23 -4.30
N GLN A 26 -14.78 -22.07 -5.33
CA GLN A 26 -15.32 -21.66 -6.63
C GLN A 26 -16.80 -21.27 -6.54
N ALA A 27 -17.62 -21.98 -5.74
CA ALA A 27 -19.04 -21.69 -5.60
C ALA A 27 -19.31 -20.30 -5.02
N LEU A 28 -18.46 -19.84 -4.10
CA LEU A 28 -18.51 -18.47 -3.60
C LEU A 28 -18.08 -17.47 -4.68
N ARG A 29 -16.96 -17.73 -5.37
CA ARG A 29 -16.34 -16.80 -6.32
C ARG A 29 -17.18 -16.56 -7.58
N THR A 30 -17.94 -17.55 -8.03
CA THR A 30 -18.81 -17.42 -9.21
C THR A 30 -20.19 -16.85 -8.88
N HIS A 31 -20.54 -16.71 -7.60
CA HIS A 31 -21.85 -16.21 -7.21
C HIS A 31 -22.02 -14.73 -7.61
N PRO A 32 -23.16 -14.29 -8.18
CA PRO A 32 -23.36 -12.92 -8.65
C PRO A 32 -23.14 -11.84 -7.59
N LYS A 33 -23.42 -12.17 -6.32
CA LYS A 33 -23.23 -11.25 -5.17
C LYS A 33 -21.81 -11.22 -4.62
N TYR A 34 -20.88 -12.05 -5.12
CA TYR A 34 -19.48 -12.06 -4.67
C TYR A 34 -18.79 -10.71 -4.89
N LYS A 35 -19.03 -10.05 -6.03
CA LYS A 35 -18.51 -8.70 -6.30
C LYS A 35 -18.90 -7.67 -5.23
N THR A 36 -20.08 -7.83 -4.62
CA THR A 36 -20.52 -6.97 -3.52
C THR A 36 -19.74 -7.26 -2.24
N LEU A 37 -19.42 -8.52 -1.96
CA LEU A 37 -18.58 -8.93 -0.84
C LEU A 37 -17.14 -8.43 -1.03
N GLU A 38 -16.56 -8.53 -2.23
CA GLU A 38 -15.24 -7.98 -2.55
C GLU A 38 -15.19 -6.46 -2.33
N LYS A 39 -16.22 -5.75 -2.80
CA LYS A 39 -16.33 -4.30 -2.57
C LYS A 39 -16.44 -3.96 -1.08
N PHE A 40 -17.04 -4.83 -0.27
CA PHE A 40 -17.08 -4.67 1.18
C PHE A 40 -15.71 -4.81 1.81
N TRP A 41 -14.97 -5.89 1.48
CA TRP A 41 -13.60 -6.08 1.97
C TRP A 41 -12.69 -4.92 1.60
N TYR A 42 -12.72 -4.48 0.35
CA TYR A 42 -11.95 -3.34 -0.13
C TYR A 42 -12.27 -2.05 0.66
N LYS A 43 -13.56 -1.78 0.89
CA LYS A 43 -13.98 -0.56 1.63
C LYS A 43 -13.68 -0.65 3.13
N ARG A 44 -13.75 -1.84 3.72
CA ARG A 44 -13.34 -2.05 5.12
C ARG A 44 -11.85 -1.79 5.29
N GLU A 45 -11.02 -2.42 4.47
CA GLU A 45 -9.58 -2.23 4.51
C GLU A 45 -9.22 -0.75 4.30
N SER A 46 -9.79 -0.09 3.29
CA SER A 46 -9.58 1.35 3.08
C SER A 46 -9.92 2.18 4.32
N SER A 47 -11.00 1.85 5.03
CA SER A 47 -11.38 2.56 6.26
C SER A 47 -10.41 2.29 7.41
N GLU A 48 -9.90 1.07 7.54
CA GLU A 48 -8.90 0.72 8.56
C GLU A 48 -7.58 1.47 8.30
N LEU A 49 -7.17 1.60 7.03
CA LEU A 49 -6.01 2.39 6.65
C LEU A 49 -6.24 3.90 6.82
N ASP A 50 -7.48 4.37 6.67
CA ASP A 50 -7.88 5.74 7.04
C ASP A 50 -7.69 5.97 8.55
N ASP A 51 -8.15 5.04 9.38
CA ASP A 51 -7.97 5.09 10.84
C ASP A 51 -6.48 5.10 11.20
N TRP A 52 -5.65 4.23 10.61
CA TRP A 52 -4.20 4.21 10.87
C TRP A 52 -3.54 5.56 10.55
N PHE A 53 -3.90 6.17 9.43
CA PHE A 53 -3.35 7.47 9.05
C PHE A 53 -3.81 8.58 10.00
N ASN A 54 -5.09 8.58 10.38
CA ASN A 54 -5.66 9.57 11.29
C ASN A 54 -5.10 9.42 12.72
N GLU A 55 -4.73 8.20 13.13
CA GLU A 55 -3.98 7.92 14.37
C GLU A 55 -2.53 8.42 14.32
N GLY A 56 -2.05 8.91 13.17
CA GLY A 56 -0.67 9.35 12.99
C GLY A 56 0.31 8.19 12.82
N LEU A 57 -0.14 7.01 12.39
CA LEU A 57 0.72 5.84 12.22
C LEU A 57 1.72 6.08 11.08
N THR A 58 3.00 6.03 11.41
CA THR A 58 4.10 6.13 10.44
C THR A 58 4.19 4.88 9.55
N LEU A 59 4.91 4.95 8.43
CA LEU A 59 5.24 3.78 7.63
C LEU A 59 6.04 2.78 8.47
N TYR A 60 7.06 3.23 9.20
CA TYR A 60 7.77 2.36 10.15
C TYR A 60 6.82 1.77 11.21
N GLY A 61 5.93 2.58 11.78
CA GLY A 61 4.95 2.13 12.76
C GLY A 61 4.00 1.07 12.19
N ALA A 62 3.55 1.22 10.95
CA ALA A 62 2.74 0.22 10.27
C ALA A 62 3.52 -1.08 10.02
N TRP A 63 4.80 -0.99 9.65
CA TRP A 63 5.69 -2.15 9.49
C TRP A 63 5.77 -2.98 10.77
N THR A 64 6.03 -2.32 11.92
CA THR A 64 6.09 -2.97 13.24
C THR A 64 4.71 -3.46 13.71
N ARG A 65 3.64 -2.71 13.48
CA ARG A 65 2.26 -3.10 13.86
C ARG A 65 1.84 -4.39 13.16
N LEU A 66 2.27 -4.56 11.92
CA LEU A 66 2.08 -5.76 11.11
C LEU A 66 3.09 -6.88 11.42
N LYS A 67 4.00 -6.66 12.39
CA LYS A 67 5.06 -7.59 12.80
C LYS A 67 5.98 -8.02 11.66
N LEU A 68 6.13 -7.17 10.64
CA LEU A 68 6.96 -7.47 9.47
C LEU A 68 8.45 -7.46 9.81
N ASP A 69 8.84 -6.78 10.88
CA ASP A 69 10.19 -6.80 11.47
C ASP A 69 10.55 -8.17 12.09
N LYS A 70 9.56 -9.03 12.34
CA LYS A 70 9.75 -10.39 12.87
C LYS A 70 9.75 -11.45 11.78
N VAL A 71 9.48 -11.07 10.53
CA VAL A 71 9.48 -12.00 9.39
C VAL A 71 10.85 -11.96 8.70
N PRO A 72 11.48 -13.11 8.38
CA PRO A 72 12.72 -13.11 7.63
C PRO A 72 12.61 -12.35 6.30
N SER A 73 13.62 -11.55 5.97
CA SER A 73 13.61 -10.68 4.78
C SER A 73 13.33 -11.41 3.46
N ALA A 74 13.75 -12.67 3.34
CA ALA A 74 13.50 -13.50 2.16
C ALA A 74 12.02 -13.93 1.99
N GLN A 75 11.21 -13.79 3.04
CA GLN A 75 9.80 -14.19 3.06
C GLN A 75 8.84 -13.02 3.25
N VAL A 76 9.30 -11.89 3.81
CA VAL A 76 8.44 -10.77 4.19
C VAL A 76 7.54 -10.30 3.05
N MET A 77 8.07 -10.18 1.83
CA MET A 77 7.30 -9.71 0.67
C MET A 77 6.21 -10.68 0.18
N LYS A 78 6.15 -11.91 0.71
CA LYS A 78 5.17 -12.93 0.33
C LYS A 78 3.99 -13.01 1.30
N THR A 79 4.07 -12.34 2.45
CA THR A 79 3.02 -12.39 3.48
C THR A 79 1.80 -11.57 3.09
N ASN A 80 0.66 -11.83 3.73
CA ASN A 80 -0.53 -11.01 3.51
C ASN A 80 -0.40 -9.65 4.21
N GLU A 81 0.31 -9.63 5.34
CA GLU A 81 0.66 -8.44 6.11
C GLU A 81 1.46 -7.46 5.25
N TYR A 82 2.41 -7.94 4.43
CA TYR A 82 3.14 -7.07 3.51
C TYR A 82 2.23 -6.46 2.45
N LYS A 83 1.19 -7.15 1.98
CA LYS A 83 0.20 -6.57 1.06
C LYS A 83 -0.58 -5.43 1.71
N ILE A 84 -1.00 -5.61 2.97
CA ILE A 84 -1.65 -4.55 3.76
C ILE A 84 -0.70 -3.37 3.92
N TYR A 85 0.57 -3.63 4.21
CA TYR A 85 1.60 -2.60 4.28
C TYR A 85 1.73 -1.82 2.97
N VAL A 86 1.81 -2.49 1.81
CA VAL A 86 1.86 -1.83 0.50
C VAL A 86 0.62 -0.97 0.24
N HIS A 87 -0.57 -1.42 0.66
CA HIS A 87 -1.79 -0.60 0.57
C HIS A 87 -1.72 0.64 1.47
N TYR A 88 -1.12 0.53 2.66
CA TYR A 88 -0.87 1.66 3.53
C TYR A 88 0.14 2.65 2.93
N VAL A 89 1.26 2.15 2.40
CA VAL A 89 2.25 2.96 1.67
C VAL A 89 1.61 3.71 0.51
N LYS A 90 0.69 3.09 -0.23
CA LYS A 90 -0.06 3.74 -1.31
C LYS A 90 -0.89 4.93 -0.81
N LYS A 91 -1.58 4.76 0.32
CA LYS A 91 -2.36 5.83 0.93
C LYS A 91 -1.44 6.96 1.40
N TYR A 92 -0.38 6.62 2.14
CA TYR A 92 0.58 7.57 2.68
C TYR A 92 1.26 8.38 1.56
N ASP A 93 1.76 7.71 0.52
CA ASP A 93 2.36 8.35 -0.65
C ASP A 93 1.38 9.31 -1.34
N SER A 94 0.11 8.94 -1.45
CA SER A 94 -0.90 9.82 -2.04
C SER A 94 -1.07 11.10 -1.22
N MET A 95 -1.01 11.02 0.11
CA MET A 95 -1.07 12.19 0.99
C MET A 95 0.21 13.04 0.87
N VAL A 96 1.40 12.42 0.92
CA VAL A 96 2.69 13.12 0.74
C VAL A 96 2.70 13.87 -0.60
N TYR A 97 2.33 13.21 -1.68
CA TYR A 97 2.37 13.79 -3.02
C TYR A 97 1.35 14.91 -3.20
N ASN A 98 0.10 14.69 -2.80
CA ASN A 98 -0.99 15.65 -3.02
C ASN A 98 -0.86 16.91 -2.15
N PHE A 99 -0.27 16.79 -0.96
CA PHE A 99 -0.10 17.90 -0.02
C PHE A 99 1.35 18.38 0.07
N LYS A 100 2.20 18.03 -0.90
CA LYS A 100 3.60 18.45 -0.93
C LYS A 100 3.75 19.96 -0.72
N ASN A 101 4.64 20.36 0.19
CA ASN A 101 4.91 21.75 0.58
C ASN A 101 3.71 22.48 1.21
N GLY A 102 2.66 21.75 1.61
CA GLY A 102 1.50 22.29 2.31
C GLY A 102 1.50 21.95 3.80
N ILE A 103 0.68 22.68 4.57
CA ILE A 103 0.51 22.47 6.01
C ILE A 103 -0.07 21.08 6.38
N TRP A 104 -0.66 20.39 5.40
CA TRP A 104 -1.26 19.07 5.55
C TRP A 104 -0.34 17.94 5.05
N GLN A 105 0.91 18.26 4.70
CA GLN A 105 1.86 17.25 4.30
C GLN A 105 2.17 16.34 5.49
N PRO A 106 1.97 15.02 5.39
CA PRO A 106 2.44 14.11 6.44
C PRO A 106 3.97 14.09 6.48
N PRO A 107 4.58 13.70 7.61
CA PRO A 107 6.03 13.56 7.72
C PRO A 107 6.60 12.71 6.59
N ILE A 108 7.71 13.14 5.98
CA ILE A 108 8.37 12.33 4.96
C ILE A 108 9.23 11.29 5.66
N GLU A 109 8.95 10.01 5.40
CA GLU A 109 9.79 8.91 5.85
C GLU A 109 10.70 8.43 4.72
N PHE A 110 11.93 8.93 4.73
CA PHE A 110 12.99 8.48 3.83
C PHE A 110 13.51 7.09 4.22
N GLY A 111 14.13 6.39 3.27
CA GLY A 111 14.79 5.11 3.53
C GLY A 111 13.87 3.98 4.03
N GLY A 112 14.44 3.11 4.87
CA GLY A 112 13.84 1.86 5.37
C GLY A 112 14.66 0.64 4.97
N THR A 113 14.20 -0.55 5.37
CA THR A 113 14.74 -1.81 4.85
C THR A 113 14.51 -1.93 3.35
N ASP A 114 15.26 -2.81 2.68
CA ASP A 114 15.06 -3.08 1.25
C ASP A 114 13.59 -3.35 0.89
N ALA A 115 12.89 -4.13 1.71
CA ALA A 115 11.49 -4.49 1.48
C ALA A 115 10.54 -3.30 1.63
N GLU A 116 10.79 -2.39 2.58
CA GLU A 116 10.03 -1.14 2.74
C GLU A 116 10.23 -0.21 1.55
N ILE A 117 11.49 -0.02 1.11
CA ILE A 117 11.78 0.81 -0.05
C ILE A 117 11.19 0.19 -1.32
N PHE A 118 11.24 -1.14 -1.48
CA PHE A 118 10.57 -1.81 -2.61
C PHE A 118 9.05 -1.60 -2.60
N ALA A 119 8.39 -1.56 -1.45
CA ALA A 119 6.97 -1.24 -1.36
C ALA A 119 6.69 0.17 -1.88
N LYS A 120 7.51 1.16 -1.46
CA LYS A 120 7.44 2.55 -1.94
C LYS A 120 7.65 2.62 -3.46
N VAL A 121 8.66 1.94 -4.00
CA VAL A 121 8.95 1.88 -5.44
C VAL A 121 7.80 1.29 -6.25
N GLN A 122 7.19 0.20 -5.77
CA GLN A 122 6.03 -0.41 -6.43
C GLN A 122 4.84 0.56 -6.47
N VAL A 123 4.58 1.25 -5.34
CA VAL A 123 3.53 2.27 -5.23
C VAL A 123 3.79 3.43 -6.19
N TRP A 124 5.01 3.97 -6.21
CA TRP A 124 5.37 5.08 -7.09
C TRP A 124 5.25 4.70 -8.56
N ALA A 125 5.67 3.50 -8.94
CA ALA A 125 5.54 2.99 -10.30
C ALA A 125 4.06 2.84 -10.68
N ALA A 126 3.25 2.20 -9.82
CA ALA A 126 1.82 1.99 -10.05
C ALA A 126 1.02 3.30 -10.12
N ALA A 127 1.43 4.31 -9.37
CA ALA A 127 0.85 5.66 -9.41
C ALA A 127 1.44 6.55 -10.52
N ASN A 128 2.37 6.02 -11.33
CA ASN A 128 3.13 6.74 -12.35
C ASN A 128 3.73 8.06 -11.84
N ARG A 129 4.31 8.03 -10.63
CA ARG A 129 4.94 9.22 -10.05
C ARG A 129 6.05 9.77 -10.97
N PRO A 130 6.26 11.10 -10.99
CA PRO A 130 7.28 11.70 -11.83
C PRO A 130 8.69 11.37 -11.30
N ARG A 131 9.69 11.36 -12.21
CA ARG A 131 11.08 11.00 -11.85
C ARG A 131 11.67 11.93 -10.79
N TRP A 132 11.37 13.22 -10.85
CA TRP A 132 11.85 14.18 -9.85
C TRP A 132 11.39 13.78 -8.45
N TYR A 133 10.12 13.37 -8.30
CA TYR A 133 9.57 12.97 -7.01
C TYR A 133 10.24 11.69 -6.50
N VAL A 134 10.42 10.69 -7.36
CA VAL A 134 11.07 9.44 -6.95
C VAL A 134 12.55 9.67 -6.57
N LYS A 135 13.26 10.56 -7.26
CA LYS A 135 14.64 10.92 -6.88
C LYS A 135 14.68 11.63 -5.53
N GLU A 136 13.79 12.60 -5.31
CA GLU A 136 13.67 13.29 -4.02
C GLU A 136 13.40 12.29 -2.89
N MET A 137 12.41 11.41 -3.06
CA MET A 137 12.03 10.43 -2.04
C MET A 137 13.07 9.32 -1.80
N LEU A 138 13.98 9.11 -2.74
CA LEU A 138 15.13 8.21 -2.61
C LEU A 138 16.41 8.94 -2.21
N GLU A 139 16.35 10.25 -1.97
CA GLU A 139 17.50 11.10 -1.62
C GLU A 139 18.62 11.05 -2.67
N LEU A 140 18.24 11.07 -3.96
CA LEU A 140 19.14 10.96 -5.11
C LEU A 140 19.32 12.29 -5.86
N ASP A 141 18.89 13.41 -5.28
CA ASP A 141 19.06 14.71 -5.90
C ASP A 141 20.54 15.08 -5.98
N GLY A 142 20.95 15.67 -7.11
CA GLY A 142 22.34 16.02 -7.39
C GLY A 142 23.22 14.90 -7.96
N LEU A 143 22.74 13.64 -7.98
CA LEU A 143 23.50 12.53 -8.56
C LEU A 143 23.55 12.58 -10.10
N SER A 144 24.69 12.15 -10.65
CA SER A 144 24.88 11.96 -12.09
C SER A 144 23.98 10.85 -12.64
N LYS A 145 23.80 10.83 -13.96
CA LYS A 145 23.00 9.78 -14.63
C LYS A 145 23.51 8.37 -14.31
N SER A 146 24.83 8.16 -14.30
CA SER A 146 25.45 6.87 -13.98
C SER A 146 25.18 6.43 -12.54
N GLU A 147 25.21 7.37 -11.58
CA GLU A 147 24.92 7.08 -10.17
C GLU A 147 23.44 6.76 -9.95
N LEU A 148 22.54 7.48 -10.64
CA LEU A 148 21.11 7.20 -10.60
C LEU A 148 20.78 5.78 -11.06
N VAL A 149 21.34 5.32 -12.18
CA VAL A 149 21.06 3.98 -12.69
C VAL A 149 21.77 2.87 -11.91
N ALA A 150 22.81 3.19 -11.14
CA ALA A 150 23.45 2.27 -10.22
C ALA A 150 22.60 2.04 -8.95
N ASN A 151 21.74 2.99 -8.57
CA ASN A 151 20.82 2.81 -7.46
C ASN A 151 19.76 1.75 -7.79
N LYS A 152 19.79 0.62 -7.06
CA LYS A 152 18.91 -0.54 -7.31
C LYS A 152 17.42 -0.21 -7.26
N PHE A 153 17.01 0.75 -6.43
CA PHE A 153 15.60 1.12 -6.27
C PHE A 153 15.12 2.03 -7.40
N TYR A 154 15.93 3.02 -7.79
CA TYR A 154 15.61 3.88 -8.92
C TYR A 154 15.60 3.09 -10.23
N LYS A 155 16.58 2.18 -10.42
CA LYS A 155 16.57 1.24 -11.54
C LYS A 155 15.29 0.41 -11.58
N LYS A 156 14.88 -0.16 -10.44
CA LYS A 156 13.63 -0.93 -10.36
C LYS A 156 12.40 -0.10 -10.72
N PHE A 157 12.34 1.17 -10.32
CA PHE A 157 11.27 2.09 -10.70
C PHE A 157 11.21 2.31 -12.22
N LEU A 158 12.36 2.51 -12.87
CA LEU A 158 12.45 2.64 -14.33
C LEU A 158 11.96 1.37 -15.04
N ASP A 159 12.40 0.19 -14.57
CA ASP A 159 11.99 -1.11 -15.12
C ASP A 159 10.47 -1.30 -15.04
N LEU A 160 9.86 -1.00 -13.89
CA LEU A 160 8.41 -1.14 -13.68
C LEU A 160 7.57 -0.16 -14.50
N THR A 161 8.15 0.97 -14.91
CA THR A 161 7.43 2.02 -15.66
C THR A 161 7.77 2.04 -17.14
N GLY A 162 8.71 1.21 -17.60
CA GLY A 162 9.23 1.25 -18.97
C GLY A 162 9.93 2.56 -19.34
N LYS A 163 10.30 3.38 -18.35
CA LYS A 163 10.95 4.68 -18.56
C LYS A 163 12.42 4.45 -18.88
N LYS A 164 12.93 5.13 -19.93
CA LYS A 164 14.36 5.11 -20.25
C LYS A 164 15.18 5.82 -19.15
N PRO A 165 16.36 5.28 -18.79
CA PRO A 165 17.25 5.91 -17.82
C PRO A 165 17.70 7.31 -18.23
#